data_AF-A0A7I8EXM5-F1
#
_entry.id   AF-A0A7I8EXM5-F1
#
_cell.length_a   1.000
_cell.length_b   1.000
_cell.length_c   1.000
_cell.angle_alpha   90.00
_cell.angle_beta   90.00
_cell.angle_gamma   90.00
#
_symmetry.space_group_name_H-M   'P 1'
#
loop_
_entity.id
_entity.type
_entity.pdbx_description
1 polymer ?
#
loop_
_entity_poly.entity_id
_entity_poly.type
_entity_poly.pdbx_seq_one_letter_code
_entity_poly.pdbx_strand_id
1 'polypeptide(L)'
;MWLDIPCNYKLNSGLPLTKRRYGRLQLLDDGTLRLMKGYASSRLGWQIPYTDVIKVDVEGRGRITSKIVIYTKQENYQVDMADKQKATILLGIFSNLIDTEQKRWYHDSTQLTHVETYNYRLLLQKDVEAAAHYGWVPQTSAAIGGQTRIAGSVRVGGLGLLATNKDLDQIIITFGRTPEWLSQNKEKVDAF
;
A
#
# COMPACT_ATOMS: atom_id res chain seq x y z
N MET A 1 1.46 2.79 10.48
CA MET A 1 2.06 3.87 9.67
C MET A 1 0.92 4.72 9.14
N TRP A 2 0.93 6.01 9.44
CA TRP A 2 -0.11 6.94 9.02
C TRP A 2 0.55 7.86 8.01
N LEU A 3 0.29 7.65 6.72
CA LEU A 3 0.76 8.61 5.72
C LEU A 3 -0.14 9.84 5.80
N ASP A 4 0.28 10.85 6.56
CA ASP A 4 -0.49 12.08 6.72
C ASP A 4 -0.02 13.14 5.72
N ILE A 5 -0.82 13.36 4.69
CA ILE A 5 -0.52 14.35 3.65
C ILE A 5 -1.45 15.55 3.80
N PRO A 6 -0.92 16.72 4.18
CA PRO A 6 -1.68 17.97 4.14
C PRO A 6 -2.15 18.23 2.71
N CYS A 7 -3.45 18.42 2.55
CA CYS A 7 -4.07 18.67 1.25
C CYS A 7 -5.12 19.77 1.37
N ASN A 8 -5.35 20.50 0.28
CA ASN A 8 -6.62 21.18 0.12
C ASN A 8 -7.64 20.17 -0.41
N TYR A 9 -8.91 20.32 -0.08
CA TYR A 9 -9.91 19.43 -0.65
C TYR A 9 -11.16 20.21 -1.05
N LYS A 10 -11.87 19.66 -2.04
CA LYS A 10 -13.19 20.10 -2.47
C LYS A 10 -14.09 18.88 -2.44
N LEU A 11 -15.15 18.95 -1.64
CA LEU A 11 -16.18 17.92 -1.68
C LEU A 11 -17.14 18.28 -2.81
N ASN A 12 -17.44 17.32 -3.68
CA ASN A 12 -18.51 17.44 -4.66
C ASN A 12 -19.85 17.38 -3.92
N SER A 13 -20.32 18.52 -3.39
CA SER A 13 -21.63 18.63 -2.73
C SER A 13 -22.65 19.42 -3.57
N GLY A 14 -22.44 19.54 -4.89
CA GLY A 14 -23.39 20.21 -5.80
C GLY A 14 -23.61 21.71 -5.56
N LEU A 15 -22.82 22.37 -4.70
CA LEU A 15 -22.96 23.81 -4.38
C LEU A 15 -21.80 24.63 -4.96
N PRO A 16 -22.05 25.88 -5.41
CA PRO A 16 -21.02 26.73 -6.00
C PRO A 16 -19.89 27.05 -4.98
N LEU A 17 -18.66 26.88 -5.46
CA LEU A 17 -17.43 26.72 -4.69
C LEU A 17 -16.66 28.05 -4.53
N THR A 18 -16.49 28.56 -3.30
CA THR A 18 -15.65 29.77 -3.08
C THR A 18 -14.56 29.64 -2.02
N LYS A 19 -14.48 28.56 -1.21
CA LYS A 19 -13.44 28.43 -0.17
C LYS A 19 -12.64 27.13 -0.27
N ARG A 20 -11.32 27.27 -0.48
CA ARG A 20 -10.34 26.19 -0.27
C ARG A 20 -10.40 25.78 1.20
N ARG A 21 -10.51 24.48 1.48
CA ARG A 21 -10.48 23.94 2.84
C ARG A 21 -9.23 23.07 2.99
N TYR A 22 -8.51 23.29 4.09
CA TYR A 22 -7.37 22.46 4.47
C TYR A 22 -7.87 21.15 5.08
N GLY A 23 -7.20 20.06 4.76
CA GLY A 23 -7.45 18.73 5.29
C GLY A 23 -6.20 17.87 5.24
N ARG A 24 -6.38 16.60 5.60
CA ARG A 24 -5.30 15.61 5.65
C ARG A 24 -5.78 14.33 4.99
N LEU A 25 -5.09 13.89 3.95
CA LEU A 25 -5.32 12.57 3.38
C LEU A 25 -4.49 11.57 4.18
N GLN A 26 -5.13 10.53 4.69
CA GLN A 26 -4.52 9.52 5.53
C GLN A 26 -4.73 8.14 4.94
N LEU A 27 -3.64 7.40 4.73
CA LEU A 27 -3.69 5.96 4.47
C LEU A 27 -3.34 5.24 5.77
N LEU A 28 -4.26 4.41 6.24
CA LEU A 28 -4.19 3.67 7.49
C LEU A 28 -3.56 2.28 7.27
N ASP A 29 -3.09 1.66 8.36
CA ASP A 29 -2.51 0.30 8.33
C ASP A 29 -3.52 -0.78 7.93
N ASP A 30 -4.80 -0.56 8.20
CA ASP A 30 -5.89 -1.46 7.78
C ASP A 30 -6.23 -1.31 6.28
N GLY A 31 -5.43 -0.54 5.53
CA GLY A 31 -5.66 -0.27 4.12
C GLY A 31 -6.76 0.77 3.86
N THR A 32 -7.28 1.42 4.89
CA THR A 32 -8.29 2.47 4.72
C THR A 32 -7.65 3.78 4.25
N LEU A 33 -8.16 4.35 3.16
CA LEU A 33 -7.90 5.73 2.78
C LEU A 33 -8.99 6.64 3.33
N ARG A 34 -8.63 7.69 4.05
CA ARG A 34 -9.57 8.68 4.56
C ARG A 34 -9.09 10.10 4.38
N LEU A 35 -10.03 11.00 4.16
CA LEU A 35 -9.79 12.44 4.21
C LEU A 35 -10.27 12.98 5.54
N MET A 36 -9.41 13.67 6.29
CA MET A 36 -9.77 14.41 7.49
C MET A 36 -9.96 15.89 7.14
N LYS A 37 -11.08 16.49 7.56
CA LYS A 37 -11.38 17.92 7.36
C LYS A 37 -10.64 18.75 8.42
N GLY A 38 -9.86 19.74 8.01
CA GLY A 38 -9.13 20.66 8.88
C GLY A 38 -7.78 20.10 9.38
N TYR A 39 -6.81 20.98 9.63
CA TYR A 39 -5.48 20.59 10.12
C TYR A 39 -5.53 19.97 11.52
N ALA A 40 -6.28 20.59 12.44
CA ALA A 40 -6.43 20.16 13.84
C ALA A 40 -7.75 19.42 14.13
N SER A 41 -8.59 19.19 13.12
CA SER A 41 -9.93 18.62 13.32
C SER A 41 -9.92 17.10 13.11
N SER A 42 -10.70 16.40 13.94
CA SER A 42 -11.00 14.97 13.83
C SER A 42 -12.21 14.68 12.94
N ARG A 43 -12.75 15.69 12.25
CA ARG A 43 -13.96 15.52 11.42
C ARG A 43 -13.63 14.75 10.16
N LEU A 44 -14.26 13.59 10.03
CA LEU A 44 -14.13 12.75 8.84
C LEU A 44 -14.75 13.44 7.61
N GLY A 45 -13.97 13.44 6.53
CA GLY A 45 -14.35 13.84 5.19
C GLY A 45 -15.15 12.77 4.51
N TRP A 46 -14.42 11.73 4.14
CA TRP A 46 -14.87 10.48 3.58
C TRP A 46 -13.82 9.44 3.93
N GLN A 47 -14.20 8.17 3.83
CA GLN A 47 -13.37 7.03 4.12
C GLN A 47 -13.73 5.91 3.15
N ILE A 48 -12.71 5.30 2.56
CA ILE A 48 -12.87 4.19 1.62
C ILE A 48 -11.76 3.15 1.87
N PRO A 49 -12.07 1.85 1.81
CA PRO A 49 -11.04 0.83 1.82
C PRO A 49 -10.26 0.86 0.48
N TYR A 50 -8.95 0.65 0.50
CA TYR A 50 -8.15 0.67 -0.73
C TYR A 50 -8.58 -0.40 -1.75
N THR A 51 -9.18 -1.49 -1.29
CA THR A 51 -9.73 -2.57 -2.13
C THR A 51 -10.89 -2.13 -3.02
N ASP A 52 -11.51 -0.98 -2.71
CA ASP A 52 -12.55 -0.38 -3.52
C ASP A 52 -12.00 0.66 -4.51
N VAL A 53 -10.72 1.03 -4.39
CA VAL A 53 -10.05 1.95 -5.29
C VAL A 53 -9.64 1.21 -6.57
N ILE A 54 -10.16 1.68 -7.70
CA ILE A 54 -9.90 1.15 -9.04
C ILE A 54 -8.70 1.85 -9.68
N LYS A 55 -8.57 3.16 -9.45
CA LYS A 55 -7.51 3.98 -10.04
C LYS A 55 -7.32 5.24 -9.20
N VAL A 56 -6.08 5.70 -9.12
CA VAL A 56 -5.77 7.07 -8.67
C VAL A 56 -5.10 7.81 -9.81
N ASP A 57 -5.58 9.01 -10.11
CA ASP A 57 -5.04 9.87 -11.15
C ASP A 57 -4.63 11.23 -10.58
N VAL A 58 -3.65 11.87 -11.21
CA VAL A 58 -3.23 13.23 -10.88
C VAL A 58 -3.41 14.13 -12.08
N GLU A 59 -4.47 14.93 -12.03
CA GLU A 59 -4.71 16.00 -12.97
C GLU A 59 -3.88 17.23 -12.56
N GLY A 60 -2.95 17.64 -13.43
CA GLY A 60 -2.15 18.84 -13.21
C GLY A 60 -3.02 20.10 -13.29
N ARG A 61 -3.18 20.83 -12.17
CA ARG A 61 -3.73 22.19 -12.18
C ARG A 61 -2.67 23.18 -11.75
N GLY A 62 -1.85 23.60 -12.71
CA GLY A 62 -0.89 24.70 -12.56
C GLY A 62 0.44 24.34 -11.88
N ARG A 63 1.27 25.36 -11.63
CA ARG A 63 2.67 25.19 -11.15
C ARG A 63 2.81 24.68 -9.72
N ILE A 64 1.76 24.74 -8.90
CA ILE A 64 1.87 24.58 -7.43
C ILE A 64 0.91 23.50 -6.87
N THR A 65 -0.19 23.16 -7.56
CA THR A 65 -1.19 22.23 -7.04
C THR A 65 -1.46 21.07 -7.98
N SER A 66 -1.60 19.87 -7.42
CA SER A 66 -1.99 18.65 -8.12
C SER A 66 -3.39 18.25 -7.67
N LYS A 67 -4.31 18.07 -8.61
CA LYS A 67 -5.64 17.52 -8.30
C LYS A 67 -5.56 16.00 -8.36
N ILE A 68 -5.85 15.34 -7.26
CA ILE A 68 -5.90 13.89 -7.16
C ILE A 68 -7.35 13.45 -7.31
N VAL A 69 -7.59 12.50 -8.21
CA VAL A 69 -8.89 11.86 -8.41
C VAL A 69 -8.74 10.39 -8.07
N ILE A 70 -9.55 9.92 -7.12
CA ILE A 70 -9.59 8.54 -6.66
C ILE A 70 -10.88 7.93 -7.19
N TYR A 71 -10.76 7.01 -8.12
CA TYR A 71 -11.87 6.30 -8.73
C TYR A 71 -12.16 5.06 -7.91
N THR A 72 -13.41 4.89 -7.47
CA THR A 72 -13.84 3.69 -6.74
C THR A 72 -14.96 2.98 -7.48
N LYS A 73 -15.32 1.79 -7.02
CA LYS A 73 -16.48 1.03 -7.55
C LYS A 73 -17.82 1.76 -7.38
N GLN A 74 -17.93 2.65 -6.39
CA GLN A 74 -19.17 3.35 -6.04
C GLN A 74 -19.21 4.76 -6.61
N GLU A 75 -18.17 5.56 -6.35
CA GLU A 75 -18.09 6.96 -6.76
C GLU A 75 -16.64 7.46 -6.89
N ASN A 76 -16.47 8.70 -7.35
CA ASN A 76 -15.15 9.32 -7.52
C ASN A 76 -14.91 10.39 -6.47
N TYR A 77 -13.78 10.29 -5.77
CA TYR A 77 -13.36 11.24 -4.76
C TYR A 77 -12.27 12.16 -5.31
N GLN A 78 -12.29 13.44 -4.91
CA GLN A 78 -11.36 14.45 -5.42
C GLN A 78 -10.69 15.22 -4.28
N VAL A 79 -9.38 15.45 -4.40
CA VAL A 79 -8.57 16.19 -3.42
C VAL A 79 -7.57 17.07 -4.16
N ASP A 80 -7.45 18.33 -3.78
CA ASP A 80 -6.47 19.27 -4.35
C ASP A 80 -5.19 19.26 -3.47
N MET A 81 -4.17 18.49 -3.83
CA MET A 81 -2.89 18.52 -3.11
C MET A 81 -2.07 19.78 -3.44
N ALA A 82 -1.54 20.41 -2.39
CA ALA A 82 -0.65 21.57 -2.52
C ALA A 82 0.81 21.19 -2.77
N ASP A 83 1.15 19.91 -2.61
CA ASP A 83 2.51 19.41 -2.73
C ASP A 83 2.55 18.33 -3.81
N LYS A 84 3.22 18.66 -4.93
CA LYS A 84 3.34 17.77 -6.09
C LYS A 84 4.15 16.52 -5.75
N GLN A 85 5.17 16.61 -4.89
CA GLN A 85 5.99 15.47 -4.50
C GLN A 85 5.17 14.47 -3.70
N LYS A 86 4.35 14.96 -2.77
CA LYS A 86 3.45 14.08 -2.00
C LYS A 86 2.35 13.46 -2.86
N ALA A 87 1.85 14.19 -3.87
CA ALA A 87 0.93 13.63 -4.85
C ALA A 87 1.58 12.49 -5.66
N THR A 88 2.85 12.63 -6.05
CA THR A 88 3.61 11.57 -6.73
C THR A 88 3.86 10.36 -5.82
N ILE A 89 4.19 10.58 -4.54
CA ILE A 89 4.34 9.48 -3.55
C ILE A 89 3.01 8.72 -3.41
N LEU A 90 1.90 9.43 -3.26
CA LEU A 90 0.58 8.83 -3.17
C LEU A 90 0.26 7.99 -4.41
N LEU A 91 0.49 8.53 -5.61
CA LEU A 91 0.33 7.78 -6.85
C LEU A 91 1.18 6.51 -6.86
N GLY A 92 2.46 6.60 -6.51
CA GLY A 92 3.35 5.43 -6.48
C GLY A 92 2.85 4.34 -5.54
N ILE A 93 2.32 4.70 -4.37
CA ILE A 93 1.72 3.73 -3.44
C ILE A 93 0.50 3.07 -4.08
N PHE A 94 -0.42 3.86 -4.64
CA PHE A 94 -1.66 3.33 -5.21
C PHE A 94 -1.45 2.53 -6.48
N SER A 95 -0.56 2.94 -7.38
CA SER A 95 -0.22 2.15 -8.57
C SER A 95 0.27 0.75 -8.18
N ASN A 96 1.08 0.63 -7.13
CA ASN A 96 1.57 -0.67 -6.64
C ASN A 96 0.50 -1.48 -5.88
N LEU A 97 -0.41 -0.80 -5.16
CA LEU A 97 -1.51 -1.45 -4.43
C LEU A 97 -2.65 -1.92 -5.34
N ILE A 98 -2.92 -1.20 -6.42
CA ILE A 98 -4.05 -1.47 -7.32
C ILE A 98 -3.67 -2.46 -8.40
N ASP A 99 -2.38 -2.65 -8.70
CA ASP A 99 -1.96 -3.55 -9.78
C ASP A 99 -2.50 -4.98 -9.58
N THR A 100 -3.49 -5.33 -10.41
CA THR A 100 -4.33 -6.52 -10.30
C THR A 100 -3.86 -7.68 -11.18
N GLU A 101 -2.96 -7.49 -12.14
CA GLU A 101 -2.69 -8.54 -13.14
C GLU A 101 -1.25 -8.67 -13.65
N GLN A 102 -0.28 -7.86 -13.19
CA GLN A 102 1.11 -8.22 -13.47
C GLN A 102 1.45 -9.56 -12.80
N LYS A 103 2.13 -10.45 -13.54
CA LYS A 103 2.64 -11.74 -13.05
C LYS A 103 3.59 -11.48 -11.88
N ARG A 104 3.03 -11.34 -10.68
CA ARG A 104 3.77 -11.13 -9.42
C ARG A 104 4.72 -12.30 -9.19
N TRP A 105 5.84 -12.01 -8.55
CA TRP A 105 6.91 -12.99 -8.30
C TRP A 105 6.40 -14.27 -7.62
N TYR A 106 5.39 -14.16 -6.74
CA TYR A 106 4.83 -15.31 -6.01
C TYR A 106 4.04 -16.30 -6.89
N HIS A 107 3.71 -15.95 -8.13
CA HIS A 107 3.16 -16.91 -9.11
C HIS A 107 4.22 -17.77 -9.80
N ASP A 108 5.50 -17.45 -9.64
CA ASP A 108 6.58 -18.20 -10.28
C ASP A 108 6.84 -19.53 -9.53
N SER A 109 6.25 -20.61 -10.04
CA SER A 109 6.42 -21.95 -9.47
C SER A 109 7.81 -22.56 -9.66
N THR A 110 8.71 -21.90 -10.42
CA THR A 110 10.08 -22.39 -10.64
C THR A 110 11.05 -21.90 -9.58
N GLN A 111 10.71 -20.87 -8.81
CA GLN A 111 11.59 -20.33 -7.77
C GLN A 111 11.30 -20.98 -6.40
N LEU A 112 12.37 -21.32 -5.70
CA LEU A 112 12.34 -21.82 -4.32
C LEU A 112 12.54 -20.70 -3.28
N THR A 113 13.19 -19.62 -3.69
CA THR A 113 13.49 -18.44 -2.87
C THR A 113 13.30 -17.17 -3.69
N HIS A 114 12.77 -16.11 -3.08
CA HIS A 114 12.65 -14.79 -3.68
C HIS A 114 13.11 -13.72 -2.69
N VAL A 115 13.75 -12.66 -3.17
CA VAL A 115 14.14 -11.51 -2.35
C VAL A 115 13.46 -10.27 -2.90
N GLU A 116 12.69 -9.58 -2.08
CA GLU A 116 11.95 -8.39 -2.49
C GLU A 116 12.26 -7.21 -1.57
N THR A 117 12.29 -6.00 -2.15
CA THR A 117 12.51 -4.76 -1.40
C THR A 117 11.25 -3.90 -1.42
N TYR A 118 10.73 -3.61 -0.23
CA TYR A 118 9.52 -2.82 -0.04
C TYR A 118 9.85 -1.46 0.53
N ASN A 119 9.38 -0.41 -0.16
CA ASN A 119 9.43 0.97 0.34
C ASN A 119 8.25 1.29 1.28
N TYR A 120 7.21 0.45 1.28
CA TYR A 120 5.98 0.70 2.04
C TYR A 120 5.49 -0.59 2.71
N ARG A 121 5.20 -0.51 4.01
CA ARG A 121 4.71 -1.66 4.80
C ARG A 121 3.38 -2.21 4.28
N LEU A 122 2.51 -1.36 3.74
CA LEU A 122 1.24 -1.80 3.16
C LEU A 122 1.44 -2.69 1.92
N LEU A 123 2.42 -2.38 1.08
CA LEU A 123 2.78 -3.24 -0.06
C LEU A 123 3.36 -4.56 0.42
N LEU A 124 4.25 -4.50 1.40
CA LEU A 124 4.81 -5.69 2.02
C LEU A 124 3.70 -6.60 2.56
N GLN A 125 2.77 -6.05 3.35
CA GLN A 125 1.70 -6.81 3.96
C GLN A 125 0.79 -7.44 2.88
N LYS A 126 0.37 -6.66 1.88
CA LYS A 126 -0.42 -7.16 0.75
C LYS A 126 0.28 -8.33 0.06
N ASP A 127 1.56 -8.18 -0.29
CA ASP A 127 2.30 -9.21 -1.01
C ASP A 127 2.54 -10.44 -0.13
N VAL A 128 2.79 -10.29 1.17
CA VAL A 128 2.96 -11.43 2.09
C VAL A 128 1.68 -12.24 2.21
N GLU A 129 0.54 -11.55 2.38
CA GLU A 129 -0.79 -12.20 2.44
C GLU A 129 -1.09 -12.91 1.12
N ALA A 130 -0.85 -12.26 -0.03
CA ALA A 130 -1.05 -12.87 -1.33
C ALA A 130 -0.12 -14.07 -1.56
N ALA A 131 1.17 -13.93 -1.27
CA ALA A 131 2.18 -14.96 -1.49
C ALA A 131 1.93 -16.21 -0.61
N ALA A 132 1.36 -16.04 0.58
CA ALA A 132 0.97 -17.14 1.45
C ALA A 132 -0.04 -18.10 0.77
N HIS A 133 -0.96 -17.58 -0.05
CA HIS A 133 -1.89 -18.41 -0.83
C HIS A 133 -1.19 -19.26 -1.89
N TYR A 134 0.03 -18.89 -2.28
CA TYR A 134 0.86 -19.62 -3.25
C TYR A 134 1.93 -20.47 -2.57
N GLY A 135 1.89 -20.65 -1.25
CA GLY A 135 2.86 -21.49 -0.52
C GLY A 135 4.23 -20.81 -0.34
N TRP A 136 4.27 -19.48 -0.29
CA TRP A 136 5.45 -18.72 0.09
C TRP A 136 5.33 -18.20 1.53
N VAL A 137 6.44 -18.15 2.24
CA VAL A 137 6.51 -17.57 3.59
C VAL A 137 7.76 -16.71 3.75
N PRO A 138 7.68 -15.57 4.48
CA PRO A 138 8.86 -14.80 4.86
C PRO A 138 9.80 -15.64 5.74
N GLN A 139 11.09 -15.62 5.44
CA GLN A 139 12.14 -16.35 6.17
C GLN A 139 12.99 -15.38 6.99
N THR A 140 13.45 -14.30 6.35
CA THR A 140 14.32 -13.28 6.96
C THR A 140 13.96 -11.90 6.45
N SER A 141 14.35 -10.86 7.19
CA SER A 141 14.27 -9.48 6.71
C SER A 141 15.45 -8.66 7.20
N ALA A 142 15.77 -7.64 6.43
CA ALA A 142 16.58 -6.52 6.86
C ALA A 142 15.80 -5.21 6.64
N ALA A 143 16.14 -4.16 7.39
CA ALA A 143 15.78 -2.80 7.02
C ALA A 143 17.05 -2.00 6.79
N ILE A 144 17.03 -1.17 5.76
CA ILE A 144 18.03 -0.16 5.55
C ILE A 144 17.53 1.09 6.27
N GLY A 145 18.19 1.50 7.35
CA GLY A 145 17.86 2.73 8.12
C GLY A 145 17.33 2.52 9.54
N GLY A 146 17.03 1.29 9.96
CA GLY A 146 16.49 1.00 11.30
C GLY A 146 16.55 -0.49 11.70
N GLN A 147 16.16 -0.81 12.94
CA GLN A 147 16.07 -2.20 13.44
C GLN A 147 14.76 -2.85 12.96
N THR A 148 14.84 -3.90 12.14
CA THR A 148 13.69 -4.76 11.85
C THR A 148 13.64 -5.92 12.85
N ARG A 149 12.47 -6.14 13.47
CA ARG A 149 12.16 -7.38 14.19
C ARG A 149 11.03 -8.08 13.45
N ILE A 150 11.33 -9.18 12.76
CA ILE A 150 10.26 -10.10 12.33
C ILE A 150 9.90 -10.96 13.54
N ALA A 151 8.71 -10.74 14.10
CA ALA A 151 8.05 -11.75 14.90
C ALA A 151 7.17 -12.58 13.96
N GLY A 152 7.77 -13.57 13.29
CA GLY A 152 7.04 -14.49 12.42
C GLY A 152 6.57 -15.69 13.24
N SER A 153 5.33 -15.68 13.72
CA SER A 153 4.68 -16.92 14.17
C SER A 153 3.88 -17.50 13.01
N VAL A 154 4.34 -18.64 12.47
CA VAL A 154 3.58 -19.43 11.49
C VAL A 154 2.35 -20.00 12.21
N ARG A 155 1.21 -19.31 12.10
CA ARG A 155 -0.09 -19.92 12.20
C ARG A 155 -0.92 -19.48 11.00
N VAL A 156 -1.41 -20.48 10.27
CA VAL A 156 -2.38 -20.38 9.19
C VAL A 156 -3.49 -19.41 9.62
N GLY A 157 -3.59 -18.25 8.98
CA GLY A 157 -4.71 -17.32 9.19
C GLY A 157 -4.41 -15.90 9.71
N GLY A 158 -3.16 -15.45 9.77
CA GLY A 158 -2.90 -14.03 10.08
C GLY A 158 -1.43 -13.71 10.26
N LEU A 159 -0.73 -13.42 9.15
CA LEU A 159 0.66 -12.95 9.19
C LEU A 159 0.71 -11.45 9.54
N GLY A 160 0.74 -11.15 10.84
CA GLY A 160 1.08 -9.83 11.32
C GLY A 160 2.59 -9.59 11.24
N LEU A 161 3.11 -9.15 10.09
CA LEU A 161 4.47 -8.62 10.00
C LEU A 161 4.56 -7.30 10.78
N LEU A 162 5.14 -7.37 11.99
CA LEU A 162 5.45 -6.20 12.81
C LEU A 162 6.75 -5.54 12.35
N ALA A 163 6.77 -5.02 11.12
CA ALA A 163 7.83 -4.11 10.70
C ALA A 163 7.56 -2.72 11.32
N THR A 164 8.34 -2.33 12.33
CA THR A 164 8.36 -0.95 12.83
C THR A 164 9.41 -0.19 12.04
N ASN A 165 9.00 0.63 11.07
CA ASN A 165 9.91 1.53 10.37
C ASN A 165 9.31 2.94 10.26
N LYS A 166 10.19 3.95 10.35
CA LYS A 166 9.84 5.34 10.03
C LYS A 166 9.73 5.48 8.50
N ASP A 167 8.98 6.48 8.05
CA ASP A 167 8.32 6.60 6.73
C ASP A 167 9.19 6.50 5.44
N LEU A 168 10.46 6.09 5.49
CA LEU A 168 11.37 6.04 4.32
C LEU A 168 12.33 4.85 4.29
N ASP A 169 12.31 3.96 5.27
CA ASP A 169 13.30 2.89 5.38
C ASP A 169 12.86 1.64 4.59
N GLN A 170 13.70 1.21 3.65
CA GLN A 170 13.46 0.03 2.81
C GLN A 170 13.45 -1.24 3.65
N ILE A 171 12.44 -2.08 3.44
CA ILE A 171 12.33 -3.40 4.06
C ILE A 171 12.68 -4.44 3.01
N ILE A 172 13.76 -5.18 3.22
CA ILE A 172 14.16 -6.30 2.36
C ILE A 172 13.64 -7.56 3.02
N ILE A 173 12.88 -8.39 2.31
CA ILE A 173 12.40 -9.69 2.79
C ILE A 173 12.84 -10.80 1.86
N THR A 174 13.37 -11.87 2.44
CA THR A 174 13.59 -13.14 1.74
C THR A 174 12.39 -14.05 2.00
N PHE A 175 11.78 -14.55 0.95
CA PHE A 175 10.71 -15.54 0.96
C PHE A 175 11.24 -16.91 0.57
N GLY A 176 10.69 -17.95 1.18
CA GLY A 176 10.95 -19.34 0.83
C GLY A 176 9.65 -20.11 0.67
N ARG A 177 9.69 -21.23 -0.07
CA ARG A 177 8.57 -22.16 -0.18
C ARG A 177 8.27 -22.87 1.14
N THR A 178 6.99 -23.12 1.42
CA THR A 178 6.62 -23.90 2.61
C THR A 178 6.94 -25.39 2.42
N PRO A 179 7.15 -26.15 3.51
CA PRO A 179 7.35 -27.59 3.44
C PRO A 179 6.20 -28.33 2.74
N GLU A 180 4.96 -27.87 2.92
CA GLU A 180 3.78 -28.46 2.27
C GLU A 180 3.84 -28.28 0.75
N TRP A 181 4.20 -27.07 0.29
CA TRP A 181 4.34 -26.80 -1.13
C TRP A 181 5.45 -27.65 -1.76
N LEU A 182 6.61 -27.76 -1.09
CA LEU A 182 7.74 -28.58 -1.53
C LEU A 182 7.36 -30.05 -1.64
N SER A 183 6.61 -30.56 -0.66
CA SER A 183 6.14 -31.95 -0.64
C SER A 183 5.19 -32.28 -1.78
N GLN A 184 4.39 -31.30 -2.24
CA GLN A 184 3.46 -31.44 -3.36
C GLN A 184 4.11 -31.23 -4.73
N ASN A 185 5.29 -30.61 -4.78
CA ASN A 185 5.99 -30.24 -6.02
C ASN A 185 7.37 -30.89 -6.14
N LYS A 186 7.57 -32.10 -5.57
CA LYS A 186 8.88 -32.78 -5.52
C LYS A 186 9.59 -32.85 -6.87
N GLU A 187 8.87 -33.19 -7.94
CA GLU A 187 9.45 -33.27 -9.30
C GLU A 187 10.10 -31.95 -9.76
N LYS A 188 9.60 -30.80 -9.28
CA LYS A 188 10.20 -29.49 -9.59
C LYS A 188 11.39 -29.17 -8.69
N VAL A 189 11.41 -29.70 -7.47
CA VAL A 189 12.50 -29.49 -6.50
C VAL A 189 13.72 -30.31 -6.91
N ASP A 190 13.52 -31.55 -7.35
CA ASP A 190 14.60 -32.46 -7.74
C ASP A 190 15.30 -32.04 -9.06
N ALA A 191 14.76 -31.05 -9.76
CA ALA A 191 15.32 -30.49 -10.99
C ALA A 191 16.34 -29.34 -10.75
N PHE A 192 16.53 -28.92 -9.49
CA PHE A 192 17.48 -27.89 -9.06
C PHE A 192 18.66 -28.51 -8.29
#